data_AF-A0A8S4F996-F1
#
_entry.id   AF-A0A8S4F996-F1
#
_cell.length_a   1.000
_cell.length_b   1.000
_cell.length_c   1.000
_cell.angle_alpha   90.00
_cell.angle_beta   90.00
_cell.angle_gamma   90.00
#
_symmetry.space_group_name_H-M   'P 1'
#
loop_
_entity.id
_entity.type
_entity.pdbx_description
1 polymer ?
#
loop_
_entity_poly.entity_id
_entity_poly.type
_entity_poly.pdbx_seq_one_letter_code
_entity_poly.pdbx_strand_id
1 'polypeptide(L)'
;MEKGAFLIPYTLMLVFGAVPLFYMELILGQYHRQGPITLWKICPLFKGVGFCAVMVAFYVSFYYNVIIGKLIGQGLKSIYSVIHCTQWP
;
A
#
# COMPACT_ATOMS: atom_id res chain seq x y z
N MET A 1 -20.21 11.10 -20.75
CA MET A 1 -20.73 9.99 -19.91
C MET A 1 -19.76 8.80 -19.94
N GLU A 2 -18.47 8.98 -19.62
CA GLU A 2 -17.45 7.91 -19.80
C GLU A 2 -16.82 7.39 -18.51
N LYS A 3 -17.02 8.04 -17.35
CA LYS A 3 -16.35 7.65 -16.10
C LYS A 3 -16.92 6.40 -15.41
N GLY A 4 -18.12 5.96 -15.80
CA GLY A 4 -18.78 4.77 -15.21
C GLY A 4 -18.40 3.44 -15.86
N ALA A 5 -18.03 3.45 -17.14
CA ALA A 5 -17.73 2.23 -17.89
C ALA A 5 -16.38 1.61 -17.50
N PHE A 6 -15.44 2.40 -16.96
CA PHE A 6 -14.13 1.92 -16.48
C PHE A 6 -14.22 1.16 -15.15
N LEU A 7 -15.27 1.39 -14.36
CA LEU A 7 -15.46 0.71 -13.07
C LEU A 7 -15.74 -0.79 -13.25
N ILE A 8 -16.44 -1.15 -14.32
CA ILE A 8 -16.81 -2.53 -14.65
C ILE A 8 -15.57 -3.41 -14.90
N PRO A 9 -14.64 -3.08 -15.82
CA PRO A 9 -13.43 -3.86 -16.00
C PRO A 9 -12.50 -3.78 -14.77
N TYR A 10 -12.48 -2.66 -14.04
CA TYR A 10 -11.70 -2.53 -12.82
C TYR A 10 -12.13 -3.52 -11.74
N THR A 11 -13.44 -3.59 -11.44
CA THR A 11 -13.97 -4.51 -10.44
C THR A 11 -13.82 -5.97 -10.89
N LEU A 12 -14.01 -6.28 -12.18
CA LEU A 12 -13.81 -7.63 -12.71
C LEU A 12 -12.35 -8.09 -12.55
N MET A 13 -11.38 -7.27 -13.00
CA MET A 13 -9.95 -7.60 -12.84
C MET A 13 -9.52 -7.67 -11.38
N LEU A 14 -10.12 -6.86 -10.50
CA LEU A 14 -9.86 -6.90 -9.07
C LEU A 14 -10.36 -8.21 -8.44
N VAL A 15 -11.61 -8.59 -8.70
CA VAL A 15 -12.22 -9.79 -8.10
C VAL A 15 -11.63 -11.08 -8.67
N PHE A 16 -11.38 -11.15 -9.99
CA PHE A 16 -10.85 -12.37 -10.62
C PHE A 16 -9.33 -12.45 -10.62
N GLY A 17 -8.62 -11.34 -10.51
CA GLY A 17 -7.16 -11.28 -10.51
C GLY A 17 -6.58 -10.98 -9.14
N ALA A 18 -6.78 -9.77 -8.64
CA ALA A 18 -6.10 -9.29 -7.43
C ALA A 18 -6.52 -10.05 -6.16
N VAL A 19 -7.83 -10.27 -5.96
CA VAL A 19 -8.37 -10.96 -4.77
C VAL A 19 -7.85 -12.40 -4.63
N PRO A 20 -7.92 -13.28 -5.65
CA PRO A 20 -7.43 -14.65 -5.50
C PRO A 20 -5.91 -14.71 -5.30
N LEU A 21 -5.15 -13.82 -5.95
CA LEU A 21 -3.69 -13.77 -5.80
C LEU A 21 -3.29 -13.30 -4.40
N PHE A 22 -3.98 -12.30 -3.87
CA PHE A 22 -3.80 -11.83 -2.50
C PHE A 22 -4.21 -12.88 -1.47
N TYR A 23 -5.33 -13.58 -1.70
CA TYR A 23 -5.80 -14.65 -0.81
C TYR A 23 -4.82 -15.83 -0.77
N MET A 24 -4.27 -16.23 -1.92
CA MET A 24 -3.23 -17.25 -2.01
C MET A 24 -1.98 -16.84 -1.22
N GLU A 25 -1.52 -15.60 -1.37
CA GLU A 25 -0.35 -15.09 -0.64
C GLU A 25 -0.59 -15.08 0.87
N LEU A 26 -1.78 -14.66 1.32
CA LEU A 26 -2.17 -14.68 2.73
C LEU A 26 -2.18 -16.10 3.32
N ILE A 27 -2.82 -17.07 2.65
CA ILE A 27 -2.85 -18.46 3.14
C ILE A 27 -1.43 -19.01 3.22
N LEU A 28 -0.62 -18.82 2.17
CA LEU A 28 0.75 -19.32 2.15
C LEU A 28 1.57 -18.72 3.28
N GLY A 29 1.46 -17.40 3.50
CA GLY A 29 2.12 -16.67 4.58
C GLY A 29 1.72 -17.18 5.96
N GLN A 30 0.42 -17.39 6.19
CA GLN A 30 -0.10 -17.91 7.46
C GLN A 30 0.29 -19.38 7.69
N TYR A 31 0.28 -20.21 6.66
CA TYR A 31 0.60 -21.64 6.75
C TYR A 31 2.08 -21.89 7.04
N HIS A 32 2.97 -21.17 6.36
CA HIS A 32 4.40 -21.39 6.52
C HIS A 32 4.99 -20.65 7.72
N ARG A 33 4.34 -19.58 8.23
CA ARG A 33 4.87 -18.75 9.34
C ARG A 33 6.33 -18.31 9.13
N GLN A 34 6.74 -18.22 7.86
CA GLN A 34 8.08 -17.84 7.43
C GLN A 34 7.97 -16.52 6.66
N GLY A 35 9.07 -15.76 6.61
CA GLY A 35 9.12 -14.53 5.83
C GLY A 35 8.92 -14.77 4.32
N PRO A 36 8.57 -13.72 3.55
CA PRO A 36 8.24 -13.83 2.13
C PRO A 36 9.38 -14.43 1.29
N ILE A 37 10.64 -14.22 1.68
CA ILE A 37 11.81 -14.76 0.96
C ILE A 37 11.98 -16.27 1.21
N THR A 38 11.69 -16.74 2.41
CA THR A 38 11.75 -18.17 2.78
C THR A 38 10.52 -18.95 2.34
N LEU A 39 9.38 -18.27 2.13
CA LEU A 39 8.12 -18.82 1.62
C LEU A 39 8.30 -19.49 0.24
N TRP A 40 9.01 -18.81 -0.66
CA TRP A 40 9.21 -19.26 -2.04
C TRP A 40 10.26 -20.38 -2.18
N LYS A 41 10.73 -20.99 -1.09
CA LYS A 41 11.57 -22.21 -1.15
C LYS A 41 10.83 -23.43 -1.69
N ILE A 42 9.50 -23.42 -1.67
CA ILE A 42 8.63 -24.50 -2.18
C ILE A 42 8.69 -24.56 -3.71
N CYS A 43 8.83 -23.41 -4.38
CA CYS A 43 8.91 -23.29 -5.84
C CYS A 43 9.97 -22.24 -6.23
N PRO A 44 11.21 -22.65 -6.55
CA PRO A 44 12.32 -21.73 -6.78
C PRO A 44 12.12 -20.80 -7.99
N LEU A 45 11.23 -21.14 -8.92
CA LEU A 45 10.86 -20.29 -10.07
C LEU A 45 10.25 -18.95 -9.64
N PHE A 46 9.52 -18.92 -8.53
CA PHE A 46 8.84 -17.71 -8.03
C PHE A 46 9.61 -17.00 -6.92
N LYS A 47 10.85 -17.40 -6.63
CA LYS A 47 11.70 -16.76 -5.62
C LYS A 47 11.92 -15.26 -5.89
N GLY A 48 11.89 -14.85 -7.16
CA GLY A 48 11.95 -13.45 -7.56
C GLY A 48 10.78 -12.61 -7.05
N VAL A 49 9.57 -13.17 -6.96
CA VAL A 49 8.36 -12.46 -6.52
C VAL A 49 8.49 -12.00 -5.08
N GLY A 50 8.99 -12.86 -4.18
CA GLY A 50 9.23 -12.48 -2.79
C GLY A 50 10.29 -11.38 -2.62
N PHE A 51 11.34 -11.38 -3.45
CA PHE A 51 12.34 -10.31 -3.42
C PHE A 51 11.78 -8.98 -3.94
N CYS A 52 11.03 -9.03 -5.05
CA CYS A 52 10.33 -7.86 -5.59
C CYS A 52 9.35 -7.28 -4.56
N ALA A 53 8.58 -8.11 -3.86
CA ALA A 53 7.65 -7.65 -2.82
C ALA A 53 8.36 -6.87 -1.70
N VAL A 54 9.50 -7.36 -1.21
CA VAL A 54 10.31 -6.66 -0.19
C VAL A 54 10.89 -5.35 -0.72
N MET A 55 11.40 -5.34 -1.96
CA MET A 55 11.90 -4.11 -2.59
C MET A 55 10.80 -3.06 -2.77
N VAL A 56 9.61 -3.47 -3.25
CA VAL A 56 8.47 -2.57 -3.39
C VAL A 56 8.04 -2.01 -2.04
N ALA A 57 7.97 -2.84 -0.99
CA ALA A 57 7.65 -2.37 0.36
C ALA A 57 8.66 -1.33 0.87
N PHE A 58 9.95 -1.51 0.57
CA PHE A 58 11.00 -0.53 0.88
C PHE A 58 10.77 0.79 0.15
N TYR A 59 10.54 0.76 -1.18
CA TYR A 59 10.26 1.97 -1.96
C TYR A 59 9.00 2.71 -1.51
N VAL A 60 7.92 1.97 -1.25
CA VAL A 60 6.66 2.52 -0.74
C VAL A 60 6.90 3.21 0.60
N SER A 61 7.70 2.62 1.48
CA SER A 61 8.01 3.22 2.79
C SER A 61 8.65 4.61 2.66
N PHE A 62 9.61 4.82 1.75
CA PHE A 62 10.18 6.16 1.55
C PHE A 62 9.16 7.17 1.02
N TYR A 63 8.43 6.79 -0.02
CA TYR A 63 7.46 7.68 -0.66
C TYR A 63 6.33 8.06 0.29
N TYR A 64 5.81 7.10 1.05
CA TYR A 64 4.69 7.31 1.97
C TYR A 64 5.07 8.20 3.14
N ASN A 65 6.28 8.06 3.69
CA ASN A 65 6.79 8.94 4.75
C ASN A 65 6.88 10.41 4.31
N VAL A 66 7.28 10.68 3.06
CA VAL A 66 7.32 12.04 2.51
C VAL A 66 5.92 12.64 2.40
N ILE A 67 4.92 11.87 1.97
CA ILE A 67 3.52 12.34 1.91
C ILE A 67 3.00 12.65 3.30
N ILE A 68 3.19 11.73 4.25
CA ILE A 68 2.77 11.93 5.65
C ILE A 68 3.42 13.19 6.21
N GLY A 69 4.71 13.41 5.98
CA GLY A 69 5.40 14.62 6.43
C GLY A 69 4.79 15.91 5.86
N LYS A 70 4.41 15.92 4.58
CA LYS A 70 3.71 17.06 3.95
C LYS A 70 2.34 17.31 4.57
N LEU A 71 1.57 16.24 4.82
CA LEU A 71 0.25 16.32 5.45
C LEU A 71 0.34 16.86 6.88
N ILE A 72 1.29 16.36 7.68
CA ILE A 72 1.56 16.85 9.04
C ILE A 72 1.95 18.33 9.00
N GLY A 73 2.83 18.74 8.08
CA GLY A 73 3.24 20.13 7.92
C GLY A 73 2.07 21.06 7.57
N GLN A 74 1.16 20.62 6.69
CA GLN A 74 -0.06 21.37 6.37
C GLN A 74 -1.00 21.47 7.58
N GLY A 75 -1.18 20.38 8.32
CA GLY A 75 -1.98 20.36 9.55
C GLY A 75 -1.43 21.33 10.60
N LEU A 76 -0.12 21.33 10.84
CA LEU A 76 0.53 22.27 11.76
C LEU A 76 0.33 23.72 11.34
N LYS A 77 0.55 24.06 10.05
CA LYS A 77 0.30 25.41 9.54
C LYS A 77 -1.14 25.87 9.75
N SER A 78 -2.10 24.97 9.56
CA SER A 78 -3.52 25.25 9.82
C SER A 78 -3.76 25.60 11.30
N ILE A 79 -3.13 24.86 12.23
CA ILE A 79 -3.26 25.10 13.68
C ILE A 79 -2.60 26.42 14.09
N TYR A 80 -1.39 26.72 13.57
CA TYR A 80 -0.73 28.01 13.82
C TYR A 80 -1.55 29.20 13.30
N SER A 81 -2.23 29.05 12.16
CA SER A 81 -3.14 30.08 11.66
C SER A 81 -4.33 30.32 12.59
N VAL A 82 -4.87 29.28 13.23
CA VAL A 82 -5.96 29.40 14.21
C VAL A 82 -5.47 30.05 15.50
N ILE A 83 -4.33 29.62 16.04
CA ILE A 83 -3.73 30.22 17.26
C ILE A 83 -3.40 31.71 17.04
N HIS A 84 -2.85 32.05 15.88
CA HIS A 84 -2.58 33.45 15.54
C HIS A 84 -3.87 34.29 15.35
N CYS A 85 -5.00 33.65 15.02
CA CYS A 85 -6.30 34.31 14.90
C CYS A 85 -7.03 34.45 16.25
N THR A 86 -6.75 33.56 17.22
CA THR A 86 -7.32 33.61 18.59
C THR A 86 -6.60 34.62 19.52
N GLN A 87 -5.47 35.20 19.10
CA GLN A 87 -4.72 36.19 19.89
C GLN A 87 -5.19 37.66 19.70
N TRP A 88 -6.34 37.88 19.04
CA TRP A 88 -7.00 39.19 18.96
C TRP A 88 -7.98 39.37 20.14
N PRO A 89 -8.00 40.52 20.86
CA PRO A 89 -9.22 40.98 21.52
C PRO A 89 -10.30 41.39 20.51
#